data_AF-A0A931FNI6-F1
#
_entry.id   AF-A0A931FNI6-F1
#
_cell.length_a   1.000
_cell.length_b   1.000
_cell.length_c   1.000
_cell.angle_alpha   90.00
_cell.angle_beta   90.00
_cell.angle_gamma   90.00
#
_symmetry.space_group_name_H-M   'P 1'
#
loop_
_entity.id
_entity.type
_entity.pdbx_description
1 polymer ?
#
loop_
_entity_poly.entity_id
_entity_poly.type
_entity_poly.pdbx_seq_one_letter_code
_entity_poly.pdbx_strand_id
1 'polypeptide(L)'
;MPGYSMKNALLKFGSFVLLLAPLGCKTSSPAATQATTAEEWTPKKADKWFRSRVWANGLKLNVQESVDKVEFAKQYAANKAAWDKAFAYFRDTNLEELPVGKYPIDGDNVFAAVTDNPTKEYADTKWESHRKYIDMQYVVRGAEKMGQVPLASATVTKPYDEARDVANYSAEGPQYEAKPGTIYIFFPQDVHRPNIKAPGFDKDKKVVVKVRVAQ
;
A
#
# COMPACT_ATOMS: atom_id res chain seq x y z
N MET A 1 36.07 -40.88 50.14
CA MET A 1 36.17 -42.06 49.25
C MET A 1 35.18 -41.86 48.11
N PRO A 2 35.61 -42.04 46.86
CA PRO A 2 36.27 -40.99 46.05
C PRO A 2 35.52 -40.77 44.73
N GLY A 3 35.73 -39.75 43.90
CA GLY A 3 36.87 -38.86 43.70
C GLY A 3 37.26 -38.87 42.21
N TYR A 4 37.57 -37.71 41.64
CA TYR A 4 38.58 -37.45 40.58
C TYR A 4 38.48 -35.95 40.26
N SER A 5 39.42 -35.05 40.56
CA SER A 5 40.89 -34.95 40.40
C SER A 5 41.30 -34.16 39.16
N MET A 6 41.67 -32.90 39.44
CA MET A 6 42.75 -32.04 38.95
C MET A 6 43.13 -31.96 37.47
N LYS A 7 43.40 -30.69 37.06
CA LYS A 7 44.68 -30.11 36.55
C LYS A 7 44.32 -28.89 35.66
N ASN A 8 45.00 -27.76 35.56
CA ASN A 8 46.30 -27.24 36.00
C ASN A 8 46.26 -25.71 35.73
N ALA A 9 46.69 -24.86 36.67
CA ALA A 9 48.01 -24.22 36.75
C ALA A 9 48.06 -22.79 36.16
N LEU A 10 48.34 -21.83 37.06
CA LEU A 10 48.84 -20.50 36.72
C LEU A 10 50.34 -20.54 36.36
N LEU A 11 50.75 -19.50 35.63
CA LEU A 11 52.00 -18.71 35.66
C LEU A 11 52.68 -18.61 34.29
N LYS A 12 52.90 -17.40 33.79
CA LYS A 12 54.20 -16.68 33.93
C LYS A 12 54.16 -15.27 33.35
N PHE A 13 54.92 -14.41 34.01
CA PHE A 13 55.27 -13.02 33.69
C PHE A 13 56.00 -12.89 32.34
N GLY A 14 55.84 -11.73 31.71
CA GLY A 14 56.72 -11.26 30.64
C GLY A 14 56.48 -9.78 30.34
N SER A 15 57.21 -8.90 31.03
CA SER A 15 57.33 -7.49 30.64
C SER A 15 58.33 -7.41 29.48
N PHE A 16 57.93 -6.84 28.35
CA PHE A 16 58.84 -6.44 27.29
C PHE A 16 58.41 -5.05 26.80
N VAL A 17 59.20 -4.05 27.19
CA VAL A 17 59.22 -2.72 26.59
C VAL A 17 60.15 -2.82 25.39
N LEU A 18 59.70 -2.43 24.18
CA LEU A 18 60.49 -1.58 23.28
C LEU A 18 59.74 -1.21 21.97
N LEU A 19 59.97 0.05 21.60
CA LEU A 19 59.91 0.73 20.29
C LEU A 19 58.59 1.18 19.68
N LEU A 20 58.46 2.52 19.63
CA LEU A 20 57.62 3.30 18.73
C LEU A 20 57.98 3.07 17.25
N ALA A 21 56.94 3.03 16.41
CA ALA A 21 56.98 3.56 15.05
C ALA A 21 55.56 4.09 14.67
N PRO A 22 55.43 5.26 14.01
CA PRO A 22 54.13 5.87 13.77
C PRO A 22 53.50 5.26 12.50
N LEU A 23 52.40 4.52 12.65
CA LEU A 23 51.55 4.20 11.51
C LEU A 23 50.33 5.11 11.52
N GLY A 24 50.26 5.92 10.45
CA GLY A 24 49.33 7.00 10.26
C GLY A 24 47.87 6.61 10.42
N CYS A 25 47.14 7.55 11.03
CA CYS A 25 45.69 7.58 11.06
C CYS A 25 45.16 7.63 9.61
N LYS A 26 44.72 6.49 9.08
CA LYS A 26 43.83 6.46 7.91
C LYS A 26 42.42 6.70 8.42
N THR A 27 42.02 7.96 8.40
CA THR A 27 40.61 8.34 8.49
C THR A 27 39.88 7.66 7.34
N SER A 28 39.09 6.63 7.65
CA SER A 28 38.11 6.11 6.71
C SER A 28 37.07 7.21 6.47
N SER A 29 37.03 7.74 5.25
CA SER A 29 35.97 8.62 4.79
C SER A 29 34.60 8.01 5.07
N PRO A 30 33.59 8.79 5.49
CA PRO A 30 32.23 8.30 5.51
C PRO A 30 31.82 8.04 4.06
N ALA A 31 31.30 6.83 3.81
CA ALA A 31 30.61 6.53 2.57
C ALA A 31 29.52 7.57 2.37
N ALA A 32 29.63 8.36 1.32
CA ALA A 32 28.57 9.27 0.90
C ALA A 32 27.36 8.41 0.53
N THR A 33 26.34 8.40 1.37
CA THR A 33 25.01 7.94 1.04
C THR A 33 24.56 8.81 -0.14
N GLN A 34 24.56 8.25 -1.35
CA GLN A 34 23.90 8.89 -2.47
C GLN A 34 22.40 8.87 -2.16
N ALA A 35 21.91 9.99 -1.62
CA ALA A 35 20.49 10.29 -1.65
C ALA A 35 20.10 10.35 -3.13
N THR A 36 19.46 9.29 -3.63
CA THR A 36 18.73 9.35 -4.88
C THR A 36 17.69 10.44 -4.71
N THR A 37 17.90 11.60 -5.34
CA THR A 37 16.88 12.65 -5.43
C THR A 37 15.66 12.01 -6.06
N ALA A 38 14.61 11.80 -5.27
CA ALA A 38 13.33 11.34 -5.78
C ALA A 38 12.91 12.28 -6.91
N GLU A 39 12.71 11.73 -8.11
CA GLU A 39 12.36 12.52 -9.27
C GLU A 39 11.06 13.29 -8.97
N GLU A 40 11.09 14.62 -9.03
CA GLU A 40 9.96 15.42 -8.60
C GLU A 40 8.79 15.28 -9.59
N TRP A 41 7.66 14.74 -9.11
CA TRP A 41 6.45 14.58 -9.90
C TRP A 41 5.62 15.86 -9.90
N THR A 42 5.55 16.53 -11.05
CA THR A 42 4.61 17.64 -11.28
C THR A 42 3.27 17.13 -11.84
N PRO A 43 2.16 17.87 -11.69
CA PRO A 43 0.86 17.47 -12.26
C PRO A 43 0.91 17.17 -13.76
N LYS A 44 1.62 17.99 -14.55
CA LYS A 44 1.76 17.79 -16.00
C LYS A 44 2.53 16.50 -16.32
N LYS A 45 3.59 16.21 -15.57
CA LYS A 45 4.39 15.00 -15.76
C LYS A 45 3.60 13.75 -15.37
N ALA A 46 2.92 13.80 -14.23
CA ALA A 46 2.07 12.74 -13.73
C ALA A 46 0.91 12.43 -14.69
N ASP A 47 0.24 13.45 -15.25
CA ASP A 47 -0.83 13.25 -16.23
C ASP A 47 -0.30 12.60 -17.52
N LYS A 48 0.85 13.04 -18.03
CA LYS A 48 1.50 12.40 -19.19
C LYS A 48 1.85 10.94 -18.91
N TRP A 49 2.42 10.65 -17.75
CA TRP A 49 2.75 9.28 -17.32
C TRP A 49 1.49 8.42 -17.17
N PHE A 50 0.45 8.94 -16.53
CA PHE A 50 -0.82 8.24 -16.36
C PHE A 50 -1.45 7.88 -17.72
N ARG A 51 -1.55 8.85 -18.63
CA ARG A 51 -2.08 8.66 -20.00
C ARG A 51 -1.26 7.69 -20.85
N SER A 52 0.05 7.58 -20.61
CA SER A 52 0.90 6.62 -21.32
C SER A 52 0.53 5.16 -21.06
N ARG A 53 -0.18 4.89 -19.95
CA ARG A 53 -0.55 3.55 -19.48
C ARG A 53 0.64 2.57 -19.34
N VAL A 54 1.87 3.07 -19.24
CA VAL A 54 3.05 2.22 -19.01
C VAL A 54 2.91 1.40 -17.72
N TRP A 55 2.25 1.96 -16.71
CA TRP A 55 1.90 1.30 -15.45
C TRP A 55 0.91 0.15 -15.60
N ALA A 56 0.08 0.16 -16.65
CA ALA A 56 -0.97 -0.83 -16.84
C ALA A 56 -0.39 -2.20 -17.26
N ASN A 57 0.77 -2.21 -17.90
CA ASN A 57 1.44 -3.44 -18.36
C ASN A 57 0.47 -4.45 -19.01
N GLY A 58 -0.30 -4.01 -20.01
CA GLY A 58 -1.28 -4.84 -20.71
C GLY A 58 -2.66 -4.95 -20.05
N LEU A 59 -2.84 -4.44 -18.82
CA LEU A 59 -4.15 -4.36 -18.16
C LEU A 59 -5.16 -3.55 -18.98
N LYS A 60 -6.31 -4.16 -19.21
CA LYS A 60 -7.41 -3.58 -20.00
C LYS A 60 -8.39 -2.76 -19.17
N LEU A 61 -8.45 -2.97 -17.85
CA LEU A 61 -9.28 -2.19 -16.95
C LEU A 61 -8.83 -0.72 -16.95
N ASN A 62 -9.80 0.17 -16.84
CA ASN A 62 -9.56 1.60 -16.65
C ASN A 62 -9.17 1.86 -15.19
N VAL A 63 -8.51 2.99 -14.96
CA VAL A 63 -8.44 3.60 -13.63
C VAL A 63 -9.32 4.84 -13.69
N GLN A 64 -10.10 5.07 -12.65
CA GLN A 64 -11.01 6.21 -12.58
C GLN A 64 -10.22 7.54 -12.66
N GLU A 65 -10.76 8.51 -13.39
CA GLU A 65 -10.04 9.73 -13.82
C GLU A 65 -9.75 10.74 -12.69
N SER A 66 -10.52 10.72 -11.60
CA SER A 66 -10.29 11.55 -10.40
C SER A 66 -9.22 10.98 -9.46
N VAL A 67 -8.52 9.91 -9.84
CA VAL A 67 -7.33 9.47 -9.11
C VAL A 67 -6.31 10.61 -9.00
N ASP A 68 -5.69 10.77 -7.83
CA ASP A 68 -4.55 11.68 -7.67
C ASP A 68 -3.36 11.12 -8.47
N LYS A 69 -3.19 11.60 -9.71
CA LYS A 69 -2.16 11.12 -10.63
C LYS A 69 -0.76 11.40 -10.10
N VAL A 70 -0.56 12.47 -9.33
CA VAL A 70 0.74 12.82 -8.77
C VAL A 70 1.10 11.82 -7.68
N GLU A 71 0.18 11.58 -6.75
CA GLU A 71 0.42 10.59 -5.70
C GLU A 71 0.54 9.17 -6.28
N PHE A 72 -0.27 8.83 -7.28
CA PHE A 72 -0.15 7.55 -7.97
C PHE A 72 1.24 7.37 -8.58
N ALA A 73 1.75 8.36 -9.31
CA ALA A 73 3.09 8.29 -9.91
C ALA A 73 4.20 8.17 -8.86
N LYS A 74 4.09 8.90 -7.73
CA LYS A 74 5.02 8.81 -6.60
C LYS A 74 5.04 7.42 -5.97
N GLN A 75 3.87 6.91 -5.57
CA GLN A 75 3.74 5.59 -4.94
C GLN A 75 4.17 4.47 -5.88
N TYR A 76 3.82 4.57 -7.17
CA TYR A 76 4.26 3.63 -8.18
C TYR A 76 5.78 3.64 -8.37
N ALA A 77 6.41 4.82 -8.44
CA ALA A 77 7.86 4.92 -8.57
C ALA A 77 8.59 4.40 -7.32
N ALA A 78 8.07 4.69 -6.13
CA ALA A 78 8.67 4.30 -4.86
C ALA A 78 8.62 2.78 -4.61
N ASN A 79 7.58 2.08 -5.08
CA ASN A 79 7.48 0.64 -4.95
C ASN A 79 6.89 -0.03 -6.20
N LYS A 80 7.57 0.12 -7.34
CA LYS A 80 7.10 -0.40 -8.63
C LYS A 80 6.76 -1.89 -8.59
N ALA A 81 7.54 -2.69 -7.87
CA ALA A 81 7.34 -4.14 -7.79
C ALA A 81 5.99 -4.51 -7.15
N ALA A 82 5.58 -3.81 -6.08
CA ALA A 82 4.27 -4.04 -5.46
C ALA A 82 3.12 -3.64 -6.39
N TRP A 83 3.23 -2.49 -7.06
CA TRP A 83 2.22 -2.04 -8.01
C TRP A 83 2.11 -2.94 -9.25
N ASP A 84 3.23 -3.39 -9.80
CA ASP A 84 3.25 -4.35 -10.91
C ASP A 84 2.51 -5.64 -10.53
N LYS A 85 2.73 -6.16 -9.32
CA LYS A 85 2.02 -7.34 -8.80
C LYS A 85 0.53 -7.08 -8.62
N ALA A 86 0.14 -5.91 -8.11
CA ALA A 86 -1.26 -5.52 -7.97
C ALA A 86 -1.99 -5.46 -9.32
N PHE A 87 -1.39 -4.80 -10.33
CA PHE A 87 -1.97 -4.74 -11.67
C PHE A 87 -1.95 -6.10 -12.39
N ALA A 88 -0.91 -6.90 -12.21
CA ALA A 88 -0.88 -8.28 -12.72
C ALA A 88 -2.01 -9.12 -12.12
N TYR A 89 -2.32 -8.96 -10.83
CA TYR A 89 -3.43 -9.68 -10.20
C TYR A 89 -4.77 -9.37 -10.88
N PHE A 90 -5.05 -8.10 -11.18
CA PHE A 90 -6.25 -7.72 -11.94
C PHE A 90 -6.24 -8.23 -13.39
N ARG A 91 -5.07 -8.35 -14.01
CA ARG A 91 -4.91 -8.75 -15.41
C ARG A 91 -5.03 -10.26 -15.61
N ASP A 92 -4.43 -11.04 -14.72
CA ASP A 92 -4.15 -12.47 -14.94
C ASP A 92 -5.07 -13.39 -14.13
N THR A 93 -5.82 -12.86 -13.17
CA THR A 93 -6.72 -13.65 -12.32
C THR A 93 -8.14 -13.67 -12.89
N ASN A 94 -8.78 -14.85 -12.92
CA ASN A 94 -10.21 -14.95 -13.19
C ASN A 94 -11.04 -14.47 -11.97
N LEU A 95 -11.25 -13.15 -11.87
CA LEU A 95 -11.94 -12.54 -10.74
C LEU A 95 -13.43 -12.95 -10.64
N GLU A 96 -14.06 -13.33 -11.74
CA GLU A 96 -15.46 -13.80 -11.76
C GLU A 96 -15.64 -15.12 -11.01
N GLU A 97 -14.67 -16.03 -11.10
CA GLU A 97 -14.71 -17.35 -10.45
C GLU A 97 -13.99 -17.36 -9.10
N LEU A 98 -13.20 -16.34 -8.78
CA LEU A 98 -12.43 -16.27 -7.55
C LEU A 98 -13.34 -16.30 -6.30
N PRO A 99 -13.19 -17.26 -5.37
CA PRO A 99 -14.03 -17.32 -4.17
C PRO A 99 -13.93 -16.09 -3.27
N VAL A 100 -14.93 -15.90 -2.40
CA VAL A 100 -14.87 -14.89 -1.32
C VAL A 100 -13.73 -15.26 -0.38
N GLY A 101 -12.88 -14.30 -0.04
CA GLY A 101 -11.72 -14.57 0.81
C GLY A 101 -10.65 -13.49 0.77
N LYS A 102 -9.52 -13.78 1.42
CA LYS A 102 -8.30 -12.97 1.38
C LYS A 102 -7.19 -13.76 0.71
N TYR A 103 -6.46 -13.10 -0.18
CA TYR A 103 -5.43 -13.70 -1.00
C TYR A 103 -4.14 -12.90 -0.88
N PRO A 104 -3.08 -13.44 -0.25
CA PRO A 104 -1.77 -12.79 -0.28
C PRO A 104 -1.23 -12.82 -1.72
N ILE A 105 -0.71 -11.68 -2.19
CA ILE A 105 -0.07 -11.55 -3.50
C ILE A 105 1.44 -11.34 -3.31
N ASP A 106 1.81 -10.55 -2.30
CA ASP A 106 3.18 -10.27 -1.91
C ASP A 106 3.31 -10.17 -0.39
N GLY A 107 2.97 -11.26 0.31
CA GLY A 107 2.86 -11.26 1.77
C GLY A 107 1.91 -10.16 2.25
N ASP A 108 2.39 -9.34 3.20
CA ASP A 108 1.64 -8.20 3.70
C ASP A 108 1.88 -6.90 2.89
N ASN A 109 2.64 -6.93 1.80
CA ASN A 109 2.86 -5.73 0.96
C ASN A 109 1.75 -5.54 -0.05
N VAL A 110 1.22 -6.65 -0.58
CA VAL A 110 0.09 -6.64 -1.51
C VAL A 110 -0.80 -7.84 -1.21
N PHE A 111 -2.09 -7.60 -1.03
CA PHE A 111 -3.08 -8.67 -0.87
C PHE A 111 -4.43 -8.24 -1.42
N ALA A 112 -5.24 -9.20 -1.86
CA ALA A 112 -6.60 -8.98 -2.31
C ALA A 112 -7.62 -9.44 -1.25
N ALA A 113 -8.71 -8.70 -1.12
CA ALA A 113 -9.91 -9.12 -0.43
C ALA A 113 -11.06 -9.19 -1.44
N VAL A 114 -11.76 -10.32 -1.48
CA VAL A 114 -12.89 -10.56 -2.38
C VAL A 114 -14.16 -10.63 -1.55
N THR A 115 -15.19 -9.90 -1.97
CA THR A 115 -16.52 -9.91 -1.36
C THR A 115 -17.59 -10.16 -2.41
N ASP A 116 -18.68 -10.81 -2.02
CA ASP A 116 -19.88 -10.99 -2.85
C ASP A 116 -21.12 -10.81 -1.97
N ASN A 117 -21.46 -9.54 -1.70
CA ASN A 117 -22.35 -9.14 -0.61
C ASN A 117 -23.48 -8.23 -1.11
N PRO A 118 -24.60 -8.13 -0.36
CA PRO A 118 -25.58 -7.10 -0.63
C PRO A 118 -24.97 -5.70 -0.51
N THR A 119 -25.35 -4.82 -1.44
CA THR A 119 -25.07 -3.38 -1.29
C THR A 119 -25.94 -2.80 -0.18
N LYS A 120 -25.58 -1.61 0.31
CA LYS A 120 -26.19 -1.03 1.51
C LYS A 120 -26.84 0.30 1.20
N GLU A 121 -27.91 0.61 1.92
CA GLU A 121 -28.46 1.95 1.90
C GLU A 121 -27.39 2.97 2.34
N TYR A 122 -27.50 4.20 1.85
CA TYR A 122 -26.50 5.23 2.15
C TYR A 122 -26.27 5.34 3.66
N ALA A 123 -27.34 5.39 4.47
CA ALA A 123 -27.26 5.50 5.93
C ALA A 123 -26.44 4.38 6.62
N ASP A 124 -26.32 3.20 6.01
CA ASP A 124 -25.64 2.02 6.57
C ASP A 124 -24.19 1.86 6.07
N THR A 125 -23.69 2.84 5.32
CA THR A 125 -22.29 2.92 4.87
C THR A 125 -21.54 4.02 5.61
N LYS A 126 -20.22 3.97 5.62
CA LYS A 126 -19.36 4.92 6.33
C LYS A 126 -18.30 5.48 5.42
N TRP A 127 -17.99 6.76 5.61
CA TRP A 127 -16.76 7.34 5.08
C TRP A 127 -15.57 6.80 5.89
N GLU A 128 -14.52 6.38 5.19
CA GLU A 128 -13.32 5.81 5.78
C GLU A 128 -12.06 6.19 5.01
N SER A 129 -10.92 6.10 5.68
CA SER A 129 -9.60 6.15 5.06
C SER A 129 -8.63 5.23 5.79
N HIS A 130 -7.49 4.97 5.13
CA HIS A 130 -6.44 4.07 5.56
C HIS A 130 -5.10 4.82 5.60
N ARG A 131 -4.14 4.34 6.39
CA ARG A 131 -2.79 4.93 6.45
C ARG A 131 -1.69 3.98 6.02
N LYS A 132 -1.86 2.68 6.23
CA LYS A 132 -0.86 1.66 5.90
C LYS A 132 -1.02 1.14 4.48
N TYR A 133 -2.25 1.17 3.96
CA TYR A 133 -2.56 0.64 2.62
C TYR A 133 -3.30 1.65 1.74
N ILE A 134 -3.06 1.51 0.46
CA ILE A 134 -3.79 2.13 -0.66
C ILE A 134 -4.80 1.10 -1.14
N ASP A 135 -6.02 1.55 -1.39
CA ASP A 135 -7.12 0.71 -1.85
C ASP A 135 -7.27 0.80 -3.35
N MET A 136 -7.20 -0.35 -4.03
CA MET A 136 -7.59 -0.49 -5.43
C MET A 136 -8.87 -1.32 -5.49
N GLN A 137 -10.03 -0.65 -5.60
CA GLN A 137 -11.33 -1.29 -5.60
C GLN A 137 -11.86 -1.50 -7.01
N TYR A 138 -12.36 -2.71 -7.28
CA TYR A 138 -12.90 -3.10 -8.58
C TYR A 138 -14.18 -3.93 -8.41
N VAL A 139 -15.29 -3.43 -8.94
CA VAL A 139 -16.53 -4.20 -9.06
C VAL A 139 -16.38 -5.19 -10.22
N VAL A 140 -16.34 -6.47 -9.89
CA VAL A 140 -16.25 -7.59 -10.84
C VAL A 140 -17.60 -7.83 -11.50
N ARG A 141 -18.69 -7.81 -10.70
CA ARG A 141 -20.07 -8.05 -11.15
C ARG A 141 -21.05 -7.23 -10.33
N GLY A 142 -22.14 -6.78 -10.94
CA GLY A 142 -23.14 -5.91 -10.30
C GLY A 142 -22.73 -4.44 -10.38
N ALA A 143 -23.18 -3.64 -9.43
CA ALA A 143 -22.79 -2.24 -9.31
C ALA A 143 -22.95 -1.73 -7.87
N GLU A 144 -22.14 -0.76 -7.50
CA GLU A 144 -22.30 0.04 -6.29
C GLU A 144 -22.04 1.52 -6.58
N LYS A 145 -22.38 2.40 -5.65
CA LYS A 145 -21.86 3.75 -5.62
C LYS A 145 -20.67 3.84 -4.66
N MET A 146 -19.66 4.61 -5.05
CA MET A 146 -18.50 4.94 -4.23
C MET A 146 -18.41 6.46 -4.09
N GLY A 147 -18.37 6.96 -2.85
CA GLY A 147 -18.04 8.35 -2.56
C GLY A 147 -16.53 8.55 -2.44
N GLN A 148 -16.02 9.72 -2.84
CA GLN A 148 -14.63 10.14 -2.59
C GLN A 148 -14.59 11.63 -2.26
N VAL A 149 -13.84 12.00 -1.23
CA VAL A 149 -13.49 13.37 -0.88
C VAL A 149 -12.05 13.46 -0.37
N PRO A 150 -11.40 14.64 -0.49
CA PRO A 150 -10.13 14.87 0.18
C PRO A 150 -10.27 14.72 1.70
N LEU A 151 -9.26 14.14 2.36
CA LEU A 151 -9.21 14.01 3.82
C LEU A 151 -9.36 15.37 4.51
N ALA A 152 -8.83 16.44 3.91
CA ALA A 152 -8.90 17.80 4.44
C ALA A 152 -10.34 18.37 4.50
N SER A 153 -11.29 17.79 3.76
CA SER A 153 -12.70 18.21 3.78
C SER A 153 -13.59 17.29 4.63
N ALA A 154 -13.02 16.32 5.33
CA ALA A 154 -13.77 15.35 6.13
C ALA A 154 -13.57 15.59 7.63
N THR A 155 -14.62 15.38 8.42
CA THR A 155 -14.57 15.48 9.89
C THR A 155 -14.46 14.09 10.49
N VAL A 156 -13.47 13.85 11.36
CA VAL A 156 -13.27 12.55 12.03
C VAL A 156 -14.44 12.27 12.96
N THR A 157 -15.10 11.13 12.79
CA THR A 157 -16.15 10.61 13.68
C THR A 157 -15.67 9.43 14.52
N LYS A 158 -14.71 8.66 14.01
CA LYS A 158 -13.97 7.64 14.78
C LYS A 158 -12.47 7.82 14.52
N PRO A 159 -11.66 8.03 15.58
CA PRO A 159 -10.21 8.10 15.45
C PRO A 159 -9.60 6.86 14.80
N TYR A 160 -8.40 7.03 14.25
CA TYR A 160 -7.66 5.97 13.58
C TYR A 160 -7.39 4.78 14.51
N ASP A 161 -7.78 3.59 14.06
CA ASP A 161 -7.50 2.31 14.68
C ASP A 161 -6.32 1.65 13.95
N GLU A 162 -5.19 1.55 14.63
CA GLU A 162 -3.95 1.08 14.02
C GLU A 162 -3.92 -0.42 13.69
N ALA A 163 -4.66 -1.23 14.46
CA ALA A 163 -4.75 -2.67 14.23
C ALA A 163 -5.62 -2.96 12.99
N ARG A 164 -6.62 -2.12 12.73
CA ARG A 164 -7.55 -2.25 11.62
C ARG A 164 -7.21 -1.40 10.40
N ASP A 165 -6.23 -0.51 10.53
CA ASP A 165 -5.86 0.50 9.55
C ASP A 165 -7.05 1.34 9.07
N VAL A 166 -7.89 1.85 9.98
CA VAL A 166 -9.08 2.59 9.56
C VAL A 166 -9.41 3.74 10.50
N ALA A 167 -9.77 4.89 9.92
CA ALA A 167 -10.49 5.97 10.59
C ALA A 167 -11.86 6.15 9.92
N ASN A 168 -12.86 6.64 10.66
CA ASN A 168 -14.18 6.96 10.08
C ASN A 168 -14.47 8.45 10.16
N TYR A 169 -15.29 8.91 9.21
CA TYR A 169 -15.55 10.32 8.99
C TYR A 169 -17.03 10.62 8.76
N SER A 170 -17.38 11.89 8.89
CA SER A 170 -18.55 12.50 8.25
C SER A 170 -18.05 13.45 7.17
N ALA A 171 -18.63 13.33 5.98
CA ALA A 171 -18.35 14.18 4.84
C ALA A 171 -19.54 14.21 3.88
N GLU A 172 -19.56 15.22 3.03
CA GLU A 172 -20.43 15.33 1.86
C GLU A 172 -19.56 15.45 0.62
N GLY A 173 -19.94 14.77 -0.46
CA GLY A 173 -19.12 14.72 -1.65
C GLY A 173 -19.75 13.94 -2.79
N PRO A 174 -19.11 14.00 -3.97
CA PRO A 174 -19.59 13.29 -5.14
C PRO A 174 -19.59 11.78 -4.91
N GLN A 175 -20.53 11.11 -5.58
CA GLN A 175 -20.62 9.66 -5.66
C GLN A 175 -20.52 9.24 -7.12
N TYR A 176 -19.79 8.17 -7.37
CA TYR A 176 -19.64 7.58 -8.69
C TYR A 176 -20.29 6.21 -8.70
N GLU A 177 -20.98 5.86 -9.78
CA GLU A 177 -21.46 4.51 -9.99
C GLU A 177 -20.30 3.64 -10.50
N ALA A 178 -19.90 2.66 -9.69
CA ALA A 178 -18.85 1.69 -9.97
C ALA A 178 -19.46 0.43 -10.59
N LYS A 179 -18.95 0.06 -11.77
CA LYS A 179 -19.36 -1.10 -12.58
C LYS A 179 -18.12 -1.81 -13.13
N PRO A 180 -18.26 -3.04 -13.67
CA PRO A 180 -17.17 -3.71 -14.35
C PRO A 180 -16.54 -2.84 -15.45
N GLY A 181 -15.21 -2.82 -15.48
CA GLY A 181 -14.39 -2.05 -16.42
C GLY A 181 -13.46 -1.00 -15.78
N THR A 182 -13.69 -0.56 -14.53
CA THR A 182 -12.92 0.54 -13.91
C THR A 182 -12.47 0.23 -12.49
N ILE A 183 -11.18 0.44 -12.21
CA ILE A 183 -10.55 0.41 -10.89
C ILE A 183 -10.61 1.81 -10.27
N TYR A 184 -10.99 1.87 -9.00
CA TYR A 184 -10.99 3.08 -8.17
C TYR A 184 -9.82 2.98 -7.19
N ILE A 185 -8.96 4.00 -7.15
CA ILE A 185 -7.77 4.00 -6.30
C ILE A 185 -7.92 5.08 -5.24
N PHE A 186 -7.79 4.69 -3.97
CA PHE A 186 -7.88 5.60 -2.82
C PHE A 186 -6.57 5.56 -2.03
N PHE A 187 -5.87 6.70 -2.01
CA PHE A 187 -4.66 6.92 -1.24
C PHE A 187 -4.98 7.30 0.21
N PRO A 188 -3.99 7.39 1.12
CA PRO A 188 -4.24 7.78 2.50
C PRO A 188 -4.94 9.14 2.68
N GLN A 189 -4.77 10.06 1.73
CA GLN A 189 -5.47 11.35 1.70
C GLN A 189 -6.88 11.30 1.11
N ASP A 190 -7.35 10.15 0.64
CA ASP A 190 -8.68 9.97 0.06
C ASP A 190 -9.63 9.33 1.08
N VAL A 191 -10.57 10.13 1.59
CA VAL A 191 -11.69 9.61 2.37
C VAL A 191 -12.73 9.10 1.38
N HIS A 192 -13.05 7.82 1.45
CA HIS A 192 -13.92 7.15 0.50
C HIS A 192 -15.07 6.43 1.21
N ARG A 193 -16.13 6.13 0.47
CA ARG A 193 -17.35 5.47 0.99
C ARG A 193 -17.87 4.45 0.00
N PRO A 194 -17.45 3.18 0.10
CA PRO A 194 -17.85 2.11 -0.80
C PRO A 194 -19.17 1.44 -0.35
N ASN A 195 -19.65 0.46 -1.13
CA ASN A 195 -20.83 -0.38 -0.85
C ASN A 195 -22.18 0.34 -0.83
N ILE A 196 -22.29 1.56 -1.35
CA ILE A 196 -23.58 2.25 -1.43
C ILE A 196 -24.42 1.61 -2.54
N LYS A 197 -25.70 1.38 -2.30
CA LYS A 197 -26.63 0.82 -3.27
C LYS A 197 -26.74 1.69 -4.53
N ALA A 198 -26.59 1.05 -5.69
CA ALA A 198 -26.82 1.67 -7.00
C ALA A 198 -28.24 1.34 -7.51
N PRO A 199 -28.89 2.24 -8.29
CA PRO A 199 -30.22 1.98 -8.85
C PRO A 199 -30.25 0.68 -9.65
N GLY A 200 -31.14 -0.25 -9.28
CA GLY A 200 -31.28 -1.54 -9.96
C GLY A 200 -30.27 -2.62 -9.56
N PHE A 201 -29.44 -2.39 -8.54
CA PHE A 201 -28.46 -3.36 -8.05
C PHE A 201 -28.53 -3.51 -6.52
N ASP A 202 -28.86 -4.70 -6.05
CA ASP A 202 -28.90 -5.04 -4.62
C ASP A 202 -27.67 -5.79 -4.13
N LYS A 203 -26.75 -6.16 -5.03
CA LYS A 203 -25.57 -6.97 -4.74
C LYS A 203 -24.44 -6.64 -5.70
N ASP A 204 -23.21 -6.73 -5.21
CA ASP A 204 -22.01 -6.70 -6.04
C ASP A 204 -21.00 -7.78 -5.62
N LYS A 205 -20.21 -8.22 -6.60
CA LYS A 205 -18.96 -8.94 -6.37
C LYS A 205 -17.82 -7.96 -6.59
N LYS A 206 -16.95 -7.81 -5.59
CA LYS A 206 -15.88 -6.81 -5.59
C LYS A 206 -14.57 -7.42 -5.14
N VAL A 207 -13.50 -6.88 -5.70
CA VAL A 207 -12.12 -7.14 -5.30
C VAL A 207 -11.52 -5.82 -4.83
N VAL A 208 -10.91 -5.85 -3.65
CA VAL A 208 -10.07 -4.76 -3.14
C VAL A 208 -8.64 -5.27 -3.05
N VAL A 209 -7.77 -4.80 -3.94
CA VAL A 209 -6.33 -5.03 -3.81
C VAL A 209 -5.76 -3.92 -2.94
N LYS A 210 -5.16 -4.31 -1.81
CA LYS A 210 -4.49 -3.41 -0.87
C LYS A 210 -3.01 -3.38 -1.22
N VAL A 211 -2.45 -2.20 -1.42
CA VAL A 211 -1.00 -1.99 -1.69
C VAL A 211 -0.40 -1.19 -0.55
N ARG A 212 0.66 -1.70 0.09
CA ARG A 212 1.32 -0.99 1.19
C ARG A 212 1.87 0.35 0.70
N VAL A 213 1.59 1.42 1.45
CA VAL A 213 2.12 2.75 1.18
C VAL A 213 3.65 2.72 1.27
N ALA A 214 4.32 3.25 0.24
CA ALA A 214 5.75 3.48 0.28
C ALA A 214 6.04 4.72 1.14
N GLN A 215 6.99 4.60 2.07
CA GLN A 215 7.47 5.69 2.92
C GLN A 215 8.55 6.51 2.23
#